data_AF-A0A402AYH1-F1
#
_entry.id   AF-A0A402AYH1-F1
#
_cell.length_a   1.000
_cell.length_b   1.000
_cell.length_c   1.000
_cell.angle_alpha   90.00
_cell.angle_beta   90.00
_cell.angle_gamma   90.00
#
_symmetry.space_group_name_H-M   'P 1'
#
loop_
_entity.id
_entity.type
_entity.pdbx_description
1 polymer ?
#
loop_
_entity_poly.entity_id
_entity_poly.type
_entity_poly.pdbx_seq_one_letter_code
_entity_poly.pdbx_strand_id
1 'polypeptide(L)'
;MNKAELVTTAVLLLVAGHETTVNLITNSVLTLLRNPEAFDLLRHKPEILSNLIEEVLRYEPPVQFTLRTPLTDVTLGVSESPKHQSSSS
;
A
#
# COMPACT_ATOMS: atom_id res chain seq x y z
N MET A 1 6.36 21.93 15.92
CA MET A 1 5.16 21.10 15.97
C MET A 1 4.17 21.70 16.95
N ASN A 2 3.12 22.35 16.43
CA ASN A 2 2.04 22.89 17.26
C ASN A 2 1.02 21.78 17.61
N LYS A 3 0.07 22.07 18.51
CA LYS A 3 -0.93 21.07 18.95
C LYS A 3 -1.73 20.49 17.79
N ALA A 4 -2.10 21.30 16.79
CA ALA A 4 -2.85 20.83 15.64
C ALA A 4 -2.01 19.90 14.77
N GLU A 5 -0.75 20.24 14.50
CA GLU A 5 0.18 19.39 13.76
C GLU A 5 0.40 18.03 14.45
N LEU A 6 0.57 18.03 15.78
CA LEU A 6 0.72 16.80 16.57
C LEU A 6 -0.52 15.89 16.42
N VAL A 7 -1.72 16.45 16.54
CA VAL A 7 -2.97 15.70 16.41
C VAL A 7 -3.10 15.15 14.99
N THR A 8 -2.84 15.96 13.97
CA THR A 8 -2.87 15.54 12.56
C THR A 8 -1.91 14.39 12.28
N THR A 9 -0.67 14.47 12.78
CA THR A 9 0.31 13.38 12.63
C THR A 9 -0.13 12.11 13.37
N ALA A 10 -0.69 12.24 14.58
CA ALA A 10 -1.18 11.09 15.34
C ALA A 10 -2.33 10.37 14.61
N VAL A 11 -3.28 11.13 14.05
CA VAL A 11 -4.37 10.57 13.24
C VAL A 11 -3.83 9.91 11.97
N LEU A 12 -2.88 10.54 11.28
CA LEU A 12 -2.24 9.96 10.09
C LEU A 12 -1.61 8.61 10.41
N LEU A 13 -0.81 8.51 11.47
CA LEU A 13 -0.15 7.27 11.86
C LEU A 13 -1.16 6.18 12.23
N LEU A 14 -2.21 6.54 12.97
CA LEU A 14 -3.26 5.61 13.37
C LEU A 14 -3.97 5.02 12.15
N VAL A 15 -4.47 5.87 11.26
CA VAL A 15 -5.24 5.45 10.08
C VAL A 15 -4.34 4.69 9.10
N ALA A 16 -3.17 5.25 8.77
CA ALA A 16 -2.24 4.64 7.82
C ALA A 16 -1.76 3.26 8.31
N GLY A 17 -1.47 3.11 9.60
CA GLY A 17 -1.08 1.81 10.16
C GLY A 17 -2.23 0.81 10.25
N HIS A 18 -3.42 1.28 10.66
CA HIS A 18 -4.58 0.42 10.85
C HIS A 18 -5.09 -0.17 9.54
N GLU A 19 -5.38 0.68 8.54
CA GLU A 19 -5.94 0.22 7.27
C GLU A 19 -4.99 -0.72 6.52
N THR A 20 -3.69 -0.37 6.47
CA THR A 20 -2.70 -1.18 5.75
C THR A 20 -2.47 -2.54 6.40
N THR A 21 -2.41 -2.60 7.74
CA THR A 21 -2.19 -3.85 8.46
C THR A 21 -3.39 -4.78 8.38
N VAL A 22 -4.61 -4.26 8.56
CA VAL A 22 -5.85 -5.05 8.46
C VAL A 22 -6.01 -5.61 7.04
N ASN A 23 -5.74 -4.80 6.02
CA ASN A 23 -5.82 -5.25 4.63
C ASN A 23 -4.74 -6.28 4.32
N LEU A 24 -3.49 -6.11 4.79
CA LEU A 24 -2.44 -7.10 4.59
C LEU A 24 -2.82 -8.46 5.17
N ILE A 25 -3.25 -8.50 6.43
CA ILE A 25 -3.66 -9.75 7.10
C ILE A 25 -4.81 -10.42 6.33
N THR A 26 -5.83 -9.64 5.97
CA THR A 26 -7.01 -10.16 5.27
C THR A 26 -6.64 -10.68 3.88
N ASN A 27 -5.81 -9.94 3.13
CA ASN A 27 -5.33 -10.35 1.81
C ASN A 27 -4.43 -11.59 1.89
N SER A 28 -3.55 -11.69 2.89
CA SER A 28 -2.71 -12.87 3.09
C SER A 28 -3.56 -14.12 3.34
N VAL A 29 -4.57 -14.02 4.22
CA VAL A 29 -5.48 -15.14 4.50
C VAL A 29 -6.27 -15.53 3.25
N LEU A 30 -6.86 -14.55 2.56
CA LEU A 30 -7.61 -14.82 1.33
C LEU A 30 -6.74 -15.44 0.23
N THR A 31 -5.51 -14.94 0.08
CA THR A 31 -4.54 -15.45 -0.91
C THR A 31 -4.17 -16.89 -0.60
N LEU A 32 -3.89 -17.22 0.66
CA LEU A 32 -3.58 -18.61 1.07
C LEU A 32 -4.77 -19.55 0.89
N LEU A 33 -5.99 -19.10 1.20
CA LEU A 33 -7.20 -19.90 0.98
C LEU A 33 -7.48 -20.17 -0.51
N ARG A 34 -7.08 -19.24 -1.40
CA ARG A 34 -7.18 -19.41 -2.86
C ARG A 34 -6.04 -20.22 -3.45
N ASN A 35 -4.91 -20.34 -2.75
CA ASN A 35 -3.70 -21.03 -3.18
C ASN A 35 -3.29 -22.12 -2.17
N PRO A 36 -4.03 -23.24 -2.11
CA PRO A 36 -3.83 -24.28 -1.09
C PRO A 36 -2.42 -24.87 -1.10
N GLU A 37 -1.75 -24.94 -2.25
CA GLU A 37 -0.35 -25.39 -2.34
C GLU A 37 0.62 -24.48 -1.56
N ALA A 38 0.40 -23.15 -1.60
CA ALA A 38 1.22 -22.21 -0.84
C ALA A 38 0.95 -22.32 0.67
N PHE A 39 -0.31 -22.59 1.05
CA PHE A 39 -0.68 -22.85 2.44
C PHE A 39 -0.05 -24.15 2.97
N ASP A 40 -0.10 -25.22 2.18
CA ASP A 40 0.54 -26.50 2.51
C ASP A 40 2.06 -26.35 2.61
N LEU A 41 2.67 -25.61 1.69
CA LEU A 41 4.11 -25.33 1.74
C LEU A 41 4.48 -24.58 3.02
N LEU A 42 3.76 -23.52 3.39
CA LEU A 42 3.97 -22.78 4.64
C LEU A 42 3.82 -23.69 5.87
N ARG A 43 2.83 -24.59 5.86
CA ARG A 43 2.58 -25.53 6.96
C ARG A 43 3.74 -26.50 7.17
N HIS A 44 4.38 -26.95 6.10
CA HIS A 44 5.53 -27.86 6.17
C HIS A 44 6.87 -27.13 6.35
N LYS A 45 6.92 -25.83 6.02
CA LYS A 45 8.13 -24.99 6.05
C LYS A 45 7.82 -23.60 6.62
N PRO A 46 7.54 -23.48 7.93
CA PRO A 46 7.16 -22.21 8.55
C PRO A 46 8.23 -21.12 8.44
N GLU A 47 9.50 -21.49 8.21
CA GLU A 47 10.62 -20.57 7.99
C GLU A 47 10.45 -19.66 6.76
N ILE A 48 9.58 -20.01 5.82
CA ILE A 48 9.32 -19.20 4.62
C ILE A 48 8.35 -18.03 4.87
N LEU A 49 7.77 -17.91 6.07
CA LEU A 49 6.71 -16.95 6.37
C LEU A 49 7.08 -15.52 5.94
N SER A 50 8.29 -15.06 6.23
CA SER A 50 8.73 -13.72 5.82
C SER A 50 8.70 -13.55 4.30
N ASN A 51 9.17 -14.53 3.54
CA ASN A 51 9.15 -14.49 2.07
C ASN A 51 7.71 -14.53 1.53
N LEU A 52 6.83 -15.29 2.16
CA LEU A 52 5.41 -15.32 1.81
C LEU A 52 4.77 -13.94 1.99
N ILE A 53 5.06 -13.23 3.08
CA ILE A 53 4.51 -11.89 3.31
C ILE A 53 5.00 -10.91 2.24
N GLU A 54 6.29 -10.94 1.87
CA GLU A 54 6.81 -10.15 0.76
C GLU A 54 6.10 -10.46 -0.56
N GLU A 55 5.82 -11.74 -0.81
CA GLU A 55 5.11 -12.16 -2.02
C GLU A 55 3.63 -11.72 -2.01
N VAL A 56 2.96 -11.74 -0.86
CA VAL A 56 1.61 -11.17 -0.72
C VAL A 56 1.64 -9.66 -0.92
N LEU A 57 2.64 -8.94 -0.41
CA LEU A 57 2.79 -7.51 -0.65
C LEU A 57 2.98 -7.19 -2.13
N ARG A 58 3.66 -8.07 -2.87
CA ARG A 58 3.82 -7.95 -4.34
C ARG A 58 2.53 -8.28 -5.09
N TYR A 59 1.81 -9.31 -4.66
CA TYR A 59 0.65 -9.85 -5.37
C TYR A 59 -0.65 -9.08 -5.08
N GLU A 60 -0.91 -8.78 -3.80
CA GLU A 60 -2.13 -8.13 -3.29
C GLU A 60 -1.77 -7.00 -2.28
N PRO A 61 -1.10 -5.93 -2.74
CA PRO A 61 -0.65 -4.86 -1.86
C PRO A 61 -1.83 -4.15 -1.16
N PRO A 62 -1.72 -3.83 0.15
CA PRO A 62 -2.74 -3.08 0.89
C PRO A 62 -3.02 -1.68 0.34
N VAL A 63 -2.03 -1.07 -0.32
CA VAL A 63 -2.13 0.23 -0.98
C VAL A 63 -1.70 0.06 -2.42
N GLN A 64 -2.65 0.16 -3.34
CA GLN A 64 -2.43 -0.08 -4.76
C GLN A 64 -1.67 1.07 -5.42
N PHE A 65 -2.04 2.31 -5.09
CA PHE A 65 -1.44 3.51 -5.67
C PHE A 65 -1.41 4.65 -4.67
N THR A 66 -0.49 5.59 -4.88
CA THR A 66 -0.55 6.89 -4.20
C THR A 66 -0.57 7.97 -5.26
N LEU A 67 -1.50 8.92 -5.11
CA LEU A 67 -1.63 10.03 -6.05
C LEU A 67 -0.46 11.02 -5.89
N ARG A 68 -0.04 11.57 -7.02
CA ARG A 68 0.93 12.67 -7.11
C ARG A 68 0.39 13.67 -8.13
N THR A 69 0.62 14.95 -7.87
CA THR A 69 0.28 16.03 -8.79
C THR A 69 1.58 16.66 -9.29
N PRO A 70 1.80 16.74 -10.61
CA PRO A 70 3.00 17.36 -11.16
C PRO A 70 2.98 18.88 -10.94
N LEU A 71 4.09 19.44 -10.45
CA LEU A 71 4.21 20.89 -10.20
C LEU A 71 4.53 21.69 -11.48
N THR A 72 5.09 21.01 -12.47
CA THR A 72 5.42 21.48 -13.81
C THR A 72 5.07 20.39 -14.81
N ASP A 73 5.04 20.69 -16.10
CA ASP A 73 4.89 19.64 -17.12
C ASP A 73 6.04 18.64 -16.98
N VAL A 74 5.70 17.34 -17.02
CA VAL A 74 6.66 16.24 -16.92
C VAL A 74 6.34 15.20 -17.99
N THR A 75 7.36 14.79 -18.72
CA THR A 75 7.29 13.64 -19.64
C THR A 75 7.55 12.36 -18.86
N LEU A 76 6.58 11.45 -18.82
CA LEU A 76 6.71 10.13 -18.21
C LEU A 76 6.47 9.05 -19.27
N GLY A 77 7.50 8.26 -19.58
CA GLY A 77 7.42 7.30 -20.69
C GLY A 77 7.15 8.01 -22.02
N VAL A 78 6.16 7.53 -22.78
CA VAL A 78 5.76 8.09 -24.09
C VAL A 78 4.64 9.15 -23.98
N SER A 79 4.25 9.55 -22.77
CA SER A 79 3.11 10.45 -22.55
C SER A 79 3.53 11.74 -21.84
N GLU A 80 3.07 12.87 -22.38
CA GLU A 80 3.13 14.17 -21.70
C GLU A 80 1.92 14.32 -20.77
N SER A 81 2.18 14.58 -19.48
CA SER A 81 1.14 14.91 -18.50
C SER A 81 1.12 16.42 -18.26
N PRO A 82 0.06 17.14 -18.70
CA PRO A 82 -0.02 18.58 -18.53
C PRO A 82 -0.22 18.97 -17.07
N LYS A 83 0.36 20.10 -16.67
CA LYS A 83 0.17 20.71 -15.36
C LYS A 83 -1.31 20.98 -15.10
N HIS A 84 -1.80 20.59 -13.91
CA HIS A 84 -3.16 20.91 -13.48
C HIS A 84 -3.26 22.41 -13.14
N GLN A 85 -3.96 23.18 -13.97
CA GLN A 85 -4.28 24.58 -13.65
C GLN A 85 -5.37 24.60 -12.56
N SER A 86 -4.98 24.86 -11.32
CA SER A 86 -5.93 25.24 -10.28
C SER A 86 -6.48 26.63 -10.62
N SER A 87 -7.68 26.69 -11.20
CA SER A 87 -8.47 27.91 -11.23
C SER A 87 -8.66 28.39 -9.80
N SER A 88 -7.90 29.41 -9.43
CA SER A 88 -8.11 30.16 -8.19
C SER A 88 -9.42 30.93 -8.35
N SER A 89 -10.39 30.65 -7.49
CA SER A 89 -11.58 31.48 -7.25
C SER A 89 -11.72 31.65 -5.76
#